data_AF-A0A291QDV3-F1
#
_entry.id   AF-A0A291QDV3-F1
#
_cell.length_a   1.000
_cell.length_b   1.000
_cell.length_c   1.000
_cell.angle_alpha   90.00
_cell.angle_beta   90.00
_cell.angle_gamma   90.00
#
_symmetry.space_group_name_H-M   'P 1'
#
loop_
_entity.id
_entity.type
_entity.pdbx_description
1 polymer ?
#
loop_
_entity_poly.entity_id
_entity_poly.type
_entity_poly.pdbx_seq_one_letter_code
_entity_poly.pdbx_strand_id
1 'polypeptide(L)'
;MPGPTSRRDFQALQNGQFVDDGGQVHDLVPSSVIASVPAAREAAERYGREVRFDFLDDRAVLHMLYRRSEDTGKAGVLGCLFALPVFIFGAGAWPFWDLVAVDKPRSFQIAFLVGDAVIVVGLLVALYLLRRRSLLDETNRNMRCRARLYRKIVVIARNGGADVPSLYPHYGMYITSRKFFPEAPEHPAPALSEGNGLT
;
A
#
# COMPACT_ATOMS: atom_id res chain seq x y z
N MET A 1 3.23 -17.88 -8.58
CA MET A 1 4.63 -17.55 -8.22
C MET A 1 4.63 -16.21 -7.50
N PRO A 2 5.14 -16.10 -6.27
CA PRO A 2 5.30 -14.81 -5.61
C PRO A 2 6.36 -14.00 -6.35
N GLY A 3 6.06 -12.73 -6.65
CA GLY A 3 6.96 -11.84 -7.39
C GLY A 3 8.26 -11.53 -6.62
N PRO A 4 9.26 -10.95 -7.29
CA PRO A 4 10.60 -10.68 -6.74
C PRO A 4 10.64 -9.74 -5.52
N THR A 5 9.52 -9.12 -5.15
CA THR A 5 9.34 -8.32 -3.92
C THR A 5 9.14 -9.20 -2.67
N SER A 6 8.45 -10.34 -2.78
CA SER A 6 8.12 -11.18 -1.61
C SER A 6 9.35 -11.73 -0.87
N ARG A 7 10.44 -12.05 -1.60
CA ARG A 7 11.66 -12.59 -0.97
C ARG A 7 12.44 -11.53 -0.18
N ARG A 8 12.52 -10.31 -0.71
CA ARG A 8 13.21 -9.19 -0.06
C ARG A 8 12.42 -8.67 1.14
N ASP A 9 11.11 -8.53 0.98
CA ASP A 9 10.23 -8.11 2.08
C ASP A 9 10.29 -9.11 3.24
N PHE A 10 10.38 -10.41 2.93
CA PHE A 10 10.46 -11.47 3.94
C PHE A 10 11.82 -11.49 4.65
N GLN A 11 12.92 -11.24 3.93
CA GLN A 11 14.24 -11.07 4.53
C GLN A 11 14.32 -9.81 5.40
N ALA A 12 13.73 -8.70 4.96
CA ALA A 12 13.65 -7.48 5.76
C ALA A 12 12.90 -7.76 7.08
N LEU A 13 11.74 -8.43 7.01
CA LEU A 13 10.97 -8.85 8.18
C LEU A 13 11.81 -9.68 9.17
N GLN A 14 12.66 -10.60 8.70
CA GLN A 14 13.54 -11.41 9.57
C GLN A 14 14.61 -10.57 10.28
N ASN A 15 15.04 -9.46 9.70
CA ASN A 15 16.11 -8.61 10.21
C ASN A 15 15.59 -7.43 11.07
N GLY A 16 14.29 -7.37 11.36
CA GLY A 16 13.70 -6.21 12.05
C GLY A 16 13.53 -4.98 11.14
N GLN A 17 13.53 -5.18 9.83
CA GLN A 17 13.44 -4.15 8.80
C GLN A 17 12.12 -4.26 8.04
N PHE A 18 11.77 -3.21 7.31
CA PHE A 18 10.53 -3.16 6.55
C PHE A 18 10.73 -2.38 5.24
N VAL A 19 9.90 -2.66 4.23
CA VAL A 19 10.07 -2.15 2.86
C VAL A 19 9.04 -1.08 2.51
N ASP A 20 9.50 0.12 2.18
CA ASP A 20 8.66 1.28 1.92
C ASP A 20 7.80 1.19 0.63
N ASP A 21 6.89 2.15 0.42
CA ASP A 21 6.05 2.20 -0.79
C ASP A 21 6.88 2.31 -2.09
N GLY A 22 8.14 2.76 -2.00
CA GLY A 22 9.10 2.88 -3.10
C GLY A 22 10.01 1.67 -3.27
N GLY A 23 9.90 0.64 -2.42
CA GLY A 23 10.71 -0.57 -2.47
C GLY A 23 12.07 -0.47 -1.76
N GLN A 24 12.30 0.56 -0.93
CA GLN A 24 13.52 0.72 -0.13
C GLN A 24 13.37 0.07 1.25
N VAL A 25 14.48 -0.47 1.78
CA VAL A 25 14.51 -1.14 3.09
C VAL A 25 14.88 -0.13 4.17
N HIS A 26 14.14 -0.12 5.27
CA HIS A 26 14.37 0.75 6.42
C HIS A 26 14.33 -0.04 7.73
N ASP A 27 15.04 0.43 8.74
CA ASP A 27 15.03 -0.15 10.09
C ASP A 27 13.77 0.30 10.86
N LEU A 28 13.13 -0.64 11.56
CA LEU A 28 12.00 -0.31 12.43
C LEU A 28 12.47 0.56 13.60
N VAL A 29 11.74 1.65 13.87
CA VAL A 29 11.90 2.38 15.13
C VAL A 29 11.35 1.52 16.27
N PRO A 30 12.16 1.13 17.27
CA PRO A 30 11.70 0.24 18.34
C PRO A 30 10.51 0.82 19.10
N SER A 31 9.58 -0.03 19.50
CA SER A 31 8.42 0.38 20.28
C SER A 31 8.80 1.03 21.61
N SER A 32 9.94 0.67 22.18
CA SER A 32 10.50 1.31 23.39
C SER A 32 10.79 2.80 23.19
N VAL A 33 11.26 3.20 22.00
CA VAL A 33 11.49 4.60 21.64
C VAL A 33 10.17 5.33 21.51
N ILE A 34 9.17 4.72 20.87
CA ILE A 34 7.82 5.29 20.73
C ILE A 34 7.15 5.42 22.11
N ALA A 35 7.27 4.39 22.95
CA ALA A 35 6.67 4.31 24.28
C ALA A 35 7.36 5.19 25.33
N SER A 36 8.56 5.70 25.04
CA SER A 36 9.26 6.69 25.88
C SER A 36 8.46 7.99 26.03
N VAL A 37 7.59 8.29 25.07
CA VAL A 37 6.66 9.43 25.12
C VAL A 37 5.32 8.96 25.68
N PRO A 38 4.90 9.39 26.89
CA PRO A 38 3.69 8.89 27.55
C PRO A 38 2.42 9.08 26.70
N ALA A 39 2.29 10.21 26.02
CA ALA A 39 1.15 10.49 25.14
C ALA A 39 1.08 9.54 23.94
N ALA A 40 2.23 9.10 23.41
CA ALA A 40 2.29 8.14 22.31
C ALA A 40 1.95 6.73 22.79
N ARG A 41 2.44 6.35 23.98
CA ARG A 41 2.09 5.09 24.63
C ARG A 41 0.59 4.98 24.90
N GLU A 42 -0.01 6.00 25.50
CA GLU A 42 -1.45 6.01 25.78
C GLU A 42 -2.27 5.93 24.48
N ALA A 43 -1.85 6.65 23.44
CA ALA A 43 -2.47 6.57 22.12
C ALA A 43 -2.34 5.17 21.52
N ALA A 44 -1.18 4.52 21.65
CA ALA A 44 -0.94 3.16 21.18
C ALA A 44 -1.87 2.15 21.87
N GLU A 45 -1.99 2.22 23.18
CA GLU A 45 -2.87 1.33 23.95
C GLU A 45 -4.35 1.58 23.63
N ARG A 46 -4.77 2.85 23.55
CA ARG A 46 -6.15 3.22 23.20
C ARG A 46 -6.52 2.74 21.80
N TYR A 47 -5.72 3.09 20.79
CA TYR A 47 -5.97 2.65 19.43
C TYR A 47 -5.84 1.13 19.29
N GLY A 48 -4.92 0.51 20.02
CA GLY A 48 -4.76 -0.93 20.01
C GLY A 48 -6.00 -1.68 20.47
N ARG A 49 -6.71 -1.16 21.48
CA ARG A 49 -8.02 -1.68 21.91
C ARG A 49 -9.10 -1.49 20.83
N GLU A 50 -9.11 -0.34 20.15
CA GLU A 50 -10.10 -0.04 19.10
C GLU A 50 -9.99 -0.98 17.89
N VAL A 51 -8.77 -1.36 17.48
CA VAL A 51 -8.53 -2.17 16.27
C VAL A 51 -7.94 -3.56 16.54
N ARG A 52 -8.01 -4.01 17.81
CA ARG A 52 -7.50 -5.30 18.30
C ARG A 52 -6.09 -5.58 17.79
N PHE A 53 -5.16 -4.67 18.06
CA PHE A 53 -3.79 -4.75 17.57
C PHE A 53 -2.82 -4.18 18.59
N ASP A 54 -1.71 -4.87 18.82
CA ASP A 54 -0.66 -4.34 19.71
C ASP A 54 0.33 -3.49 18.90
N PHE A 55 0.25 -2.17 19.08
CA PHE A 55 1.18 -1.22 18.45
C PHE A 55 2.52 -1.11 19.18
N LEU A 56 2.65 -1.72 20.35
CA LEU A 56 3.88 -1.74 21.15
C LEU A 56 4.65 -3.06 20.98
N ASP A 57 4.10 -4.03 20.27
CA ASP A 57 4.82 -5.22 19.81
C ASP A 57 5.46 -4.94 18.43
N ASP A 58 6.79 -4.81 18.43
CA ASP A 58 7.59 -4.59 17.21
C ASP A 58 7.37 -5.68 16.17
N ARG A 59 7.17 -6.94 16.58
CA ARG A 59 6.91 -8.04 15.65
C ARG A 59 5.55 -7.87 14.98
N ALA A 60 4.51 -7.56 15.76
CA ALA A 60 3.19 -7.29 15.20
C ALA A 60 3.22 -6.13 14.20
N VAL A 61 3.92 -5.04 14.55
CA VAL A 61 4.10 -3.87 13.66
C VAL A 61 4.84 -4.26 12.37
N LEU A 62 5.96 -4.97 12.47
CA LEU A 62 6.70 -5.44 11.30
C LEU A 62 5.86 -6.34 10.39
N HIS A 63 5.11 -7.28 10.95
CA HIS A 63 4.19 -8.13 10.17
C HIS A 63 3.13 -7.30 9.44
N MET A 64 2.56 -6.29 10.11
CA MET A 64 1.61 -5.38 9.49
C MET A 64 2.26 -4.59 8.34
N LEU A 65 3.48 -4.08 8.51
CA LEU A 65 4.21 -3.32 7.49
C LEU A 65 4.61 -4.21 6.30
N TYR A 66 5.01 -5.45 6.54
CA TYR A 66 5.23 -6.46 5.49
C TYR A 66 3.96 -6.73 4.67
N ARG A 67 2.82 -6.97 5.33
CA ARG A 67 1.54 -7.18 4.60
C ARG A 67 1.13 -5.96 3.78
N ARG A 68 1.49 -4.77 4.25
CA ARG A 68 1.28 -3.53 3.52
C ARG A 68 2.18 -3.41 2.30
N SER A 69 3.47 -3.75 2.40
CA SER A 69 4.38 -3.74 1.23
C SER A 69 3.90 -4.72 0.16
N GLU A 70 3.41 -5.91 0.55
CA GLU A 70 2.81 -6.88 -0.37
C GLU A 70 1.57 -6.34 -1.10
N ASP A 71 0.67 -5.64 -0.40
CA ASP A 71 -0.52 -5.02 -1.00
C ASP A 71 -0.15 -3.90 -1.97
N THR A 72 0.86 -3.08 -1.61
CA THR A 72 1.37 -1.99 -2.46
C THR A 72 2.08 -2.52 -3.70
N GLY A 73 2.93 -3.54 -3.56
CA GLY A 73 3.62 -4.17 -4.68
C GLY A 73 2.66 -4.73 -5.71
N LYS A 74 1.59 -5.41 -5.27
CA LYS A 74 0.52 -5.89 -6.16
C LYS A 74 -0.17 -4.73 -6.88
N ALA A 75 -0.51 -3.66 -6.17
CA ALA A 75 -1.14 -2.49 -6.77
C ALA A 75 -0.22 -1.75 -7.76
N GLY A 76 1.07 -1.65 -7.46
CA GLY A 76 2.07 -1.01 -8.32
C GLY A 76 2.27 -1.73 -9.65
N VAL A 77 2.34 -3.07 -9.64
CA VAL A 77 2.45 -3.88 -10.87
C VAL A 77 1.22 -3.71 -11.75
N LEU A 78 0.01 -3.78 -11.18
CA LEU A 78 -1.22 -3.51 -11.96
C LEU A 78 -1.25 -2.07 -12.47
N GLY A 79 -0.87 -1.10 -11.65
CA GLY A 79 -0.80 0.30 -12.06
C GLY A 79 0.12 0.51 -13.26
N CYS A 80 1.32 -0.07 -13.22
CA CYS A 80 2.28 0.01 -14.33
C CYS A 80 1.76 -0.68 -15.60
N LEU A 81 1.19 -1.89 -15.47
CA LEU A 81 0.66 -2.65 -16.60
C LEU A 81 -0.47 -1.91 -17.33
N PHE A 82 -1.33 -1.19 -16.58
CA PHE A 82 -2.43 -0.41 -17.15
C PHE A 82 -2.03 1.02 -17.54
N ALA A 83 -0.97 1.58 -16.96
CA ALA A 83 -0.48 2.90 -17.34
C ALA A 83 0.04 2.93 -18.78
N LEU A 84 0.68 1.86 -19.24
CA LEU A 84 1.22 1.77 -20.61
C LEU A 84 0.12 1.88 -21.69
N PRO A 85 -0.95 1.06 -21.68
CA PRO A 85 -2.01 1.20 -22.67
C PRO A 85 -2.79 2.51 -22.49
N VAL A 86 -3.05 2.97 -21.26
CA VAL A 86 -3.70 4.29 -21.05
C VAL A 86 -2.84 5.43 -21.61
N PHE A 87 -1.51 5.35 -21.51
CA PHE A 87 -0.62 6.34 -22.11
C PHE A 87 -0.63 6.25 -23.64
N ILE A 88 -0.59 5.05 -24.21
CA ILE A 88 -0.64 4.84 -25.66
C ILE A 88 -1.94 5.39 -26.26
N PHE A 89 -3.08 5.08 -25.66
CA PHE A 89 -4.39 5.51 -26.17
C PHE A 89 -4.70 6.95 -25.77
N GLY A 90 -4.46 7.35 -24.52
CA GLY A 90 -4.73 8.72 -24.07
C GLY A 90 -3.79 9.79 -24.63
N ALA A 91 -2.47 9.58 -24.56
CA ALA A 91 -1.47 10.56 -24.99
C ALA A 91 -0.87 10.21 -26.37
N GLY A 92 -0.65 8.93 -26.64
CA GLY A 92 -0.10 8.45 -27.91
C GLY A 92 -1.06 8.50 -29.10
N ALA A 93 -2.37 8.67 -28.86
CA ALA A 93 -3.32 8.94 -29.93
C ALA A 93 -3.21 10.37 -30.48
N TRP A 94 -2.58 11.30 -29.74
CA TRP A 94 -2.47 12.70 -30.14
C TRP A 94 -1.67 12.91 -31.45
N PRO A 95 -0.49 12.31 -31.65
CA PRO A 95 0.20 12.37 -32.95
C PRO A 95 -0.63 11.78 -34.10
N PHE A 96 -1.40 10.72 -33.86
CA PHE A 96 -2.26 10.14 -34.90
C PHE A 96 -3.45 11.05 -35.22
N TRP A 97 -4.00 11.71 -34.21
CA TRP A 97 -5.02 12.74 -34.39
C TRP A 97 -4.54 13.86 -35.30
N ASP A 98 -3.38 14.42 -34.96
CA ASP A 98 -2.77 15.57 -35.66
C ASP A 98 -2.34 15.23 -37.10
N LEU A 99 -1.75 14.05 -37.32
CA LEU A 99 -1.19 13.65 -38.61
C LEU A 99 -2.16 12.95 -39.55
N VAL A 100 -3.21 12.31 -39.02
CA VAL A 100 -4.07 11.42 -39.82
C VAL A 100 -5.54 11.76 -39.66
N ALA A 101 -6.04 11.97 -38.44
CA ALA A 101 -7.48 12.10 -38.22
C ALA A 101 -8.02 13.48 -38.61
N VAL A 102 -7.24 14.55 -38.46
CA VAL A 102 -7.70 15.93 -38.68
C VAL A 102 -8.15 16.17 -40.13
N ASP A 103 -7.50 15.50 -41.10
CA ASP A 103 -7.81 15.63 -42.53
C ASP A 103 -8.88 14.63 -43.02
N LYS A 104 -9.45 13.81 -42.11
CA LYS A 104 -10.49 12.83 -42.46
C LYS A 104 -11.89 13.40 -42.30
N PRO A 105 -12.90 12.78 -42.96
CA PRO A 105 -14.29 13.17 -42.78
C PRO A 105 -14.72 13.19 -41.31
N ARG A 106 -15.65 14.08 -40.97
CA ARG A 106 -16.14 14.28 -39.59
C ARG A 106 -16.64 12.99 -38.94
N SER A 107 -17.22 12.07 -39.72
CA SER A 107 -17.65 10.75 -39.24
C SER A 107 -16.48 9.89 -38.74
N PHE A 108 -15.34 9.94 -39.42
CA PHE A 108 -14.13 9.23 -39.01
C PHE A 108 -13.53 9.83 -37.73
N GLN A 109 -13.45 11.17 -37.65
CA GLN A 109 -12.98 11.87 -36.45
C GLN A 109 -13.80 11.51 -35.21
N ILE A 110 -15.13 11.51 -35.34
CA ILE A 110 -16.03 11.10 -34.26
C ILE A 110 -15.80 9.64 -33.89
N ALA A 111 -15.75 8.74 -34.87
CA ALA A 111 -15.52 7.31 -34.62
C ALA A 111 -14.18 7.06 -33.91
N PHE A 112 -13.14 7.79 -34.30
CA PHE A 112 -11.81 7.71 -33.69
C PHE A 112 -11.84 8.15 -32.22
N LEU A 113 -12.39 9.33 -31.91
CA LEU A 113 -12.51 9.83 -30.53
C LEU A 113 -13.35 8.91 -29.65
N VAL A 114 -14.48 8.42 -30.18
CA VAL A 114 -15.35 7.49 -29.44
C VAL A 114 -14.64 6.16 -29.20
N GLY A 115 -13.94 5.61 -30.20
CA GLY A 115 -13.18 4.37 -30.05
C GLY A 115 -12.09 4.49 -28.99
N ASP A 116 -11.32 5.57 -29.03
CA ASP A 116 -10.25 5.84 -28.05
C ASP A 116 -10.81 6.00 -26.63
N ALA A 117 -11.88 6.79 -26.47
CA ALA A 117 -12.57 6.95 -25.20
C ALA A 117 -13.10 5.61 -24.65
N VAL A 118 -13.69 4.76 -25.50
CA VAL A 118 -14.17 3.43 -25.11
C VAL A 118 -13.03 2.53 -24.65
N ILE A 119 -11.88 2.56 -25.33
CA ILE A 119 -10.69 1.78 -24.93
C ILE A 119 -10.18 2.26 -23.56
N VAL A 120 -9.98 3.57 -23.39
CA VAL A 120 -9.50 4.16 -22.14
C VAL A 120 -10.46 3.87 -20.98
N VAL A 121 -11.76 4.09 -21.16
CA VAL A 121 -12.78 3.79 -20.14
C VAL A 121 -12.82 2.29 -19.84
N GLY A 122 -12.76 1.44 -20.86
CA GLY A 122 -12.72 -0.02 -20.71
C GLY A 122 -11.52 -0.49 -19.87
N LEU A 123 -10.33 0.08 -20.12
CA LEU A 123 -9.12 -0.20 -19.34
C LEU A 123 -9.27 0.23 -17.88
N LEU A 124 -9.82 1.43 -17.63
CA LEU A 124 -10.06 1.92 -16.27
C LEU A 124 -11.07 1.05 -15.51
N VAL A 125 -12.15 0.64 -16.17
CA VAL A 125 -13.14 -0.29 -15.58
C VAL A 125 -12.53 -1.65 -15.31
N ALA A 126 -11.74 -2.21 -16.23
CA ALA A 126 -11.05 -3.47 -16.04
C ALA A 126 -10.08 -3.41 -14.84
N LEU A 127 -9.27 -2.35 -14.75
CA LEU A 127 -8.38 -2.11 -13.61
C LEU A 127 -9.18 -2.03 -12.30
N TYR A 128 -10.29 -1.29 -12.29
CA TYR A 128 -11.16 -1.20 -11.13
C TYR A 128 -11.72 -2.56 -10.74
N LEU A 129 -12.25 -3.36 -11.67
CA LEU A 129 -12.81 -4.68 -11.39
C LEU A 129 -11.76 -5.66 -10.84
N LEU A 130 -10.54 -5.64 -11.38
CA LEU A 130 -9.42 -6.43 -10.88
C LEU A 130 -9.03 -6.03 -9.46
N ARG A 131 -8.99 -4.72 -9.17
CA ARG A 131 -8.61 -4.22 -7.84
C ARG A 131 -9.76 -4.28 -6.84
N ARG A 132 -11.02 -4.31 -7.29
CA ARG A 132 -12.23 -4.22 -6.46
C ARG A 132 -12.22 -5.25 -5.33
N ARG A 133 -11.78 -6.49 -5.61
CA ARG A 133 -11.69 -7.54 -4.58
C ARG A 133 -10.75 -7.13 -3.44
N SER A 134 -9.51 -6.74 -3.73
CA SER A 134 -8.57 -6.26 -2.69
C SER A 134 -9.03 -4.96 -2.02
N LEU A 135 -9.71 -4.06 -2.74
CA LEU A 135 -10.22 -2.81 -2.18
C LEU A 135 -11.37 -3.03 -1.18
N LEU A 136 -12.23 -4.00 -1.46
CA LEU A 136 -13.40 -4.34 -0.64
C LEU A 136 -13.08 -5.37 0.44
N ASP A 137 -11.99 -6.12 0.29
CA ASP A 137 -11.51 -7.08 1.28
C ASP A 137 -11.27 -6.41 2.64
N GLU A 138 -12.10 -6.79 3.61
CA GLU A 138 -12.14 -6.20 4.93
C GLU A 138 -10.84 -6.44 5.70
N THR A 139 -10.16 -7.58 5.46
CA THR A 139 -8.88 -7.88 6.08
C THR A 139 -7.80 -6.89 5.65
N ASN A 140 -7.72 -6.58 4.35
CA ASN A 140 -6.77 -5.56 3.86
C ASN A 140 -7.14 -4.16 4.35
N ARG A 141 -8.44 -3.85 4.48
CA ARG A 141 -8.90 -2.57 5.03
C ARG A 141 -8.55 -2.41 6.51
N ASN A 142 -8.65 -3.48 7.30
CA ASN A 142 -8.20 -3.50 8.69
C ASN A 142 -6.70 -3.26 8.80
N MET A 143 -5.88 -3.92 7.97
CA MET A 143 -4.44 -3.64 7.89
C MET A 143 -4.16 -2.18 7.56
N ARG A 144 -4.83 -1.61 6.53
CA ARG A 144 -4.67 -0.19 6.16
C ARG A 144 -5.11 0.74 7.30
N CYS A 145 -6.15 0.37 8.05
CA CYS A 145 -6.62 1.11 9.23
C CYS A 145 -5.58 1.11 10.35
N ARG A 146 -5.05 -0.07 10.72
CA ARG A 146 -3.98 -0.23 11.71
C ARG A 146 -2.75 0.60 11.32
N ALA A 147 -2.30 0.52 10.06
CA ALA A 147 -1.14 1.29 9.59
C ALA A 147 -1.36 2.82 9.64
N ARG A 148 -2.59 3.29 9.40
CA ARG A 148 -2.94 4.71 9.58
C ARG A 148 -2.84 5.14 11.04
N LEU A 149 -3.33 4.33 11.97
CA LEU A 149 -3.27 4.62 13.41
C LEU A 149 -1.82 4.59 13.90
N TYR A 150 -1.02 3.62 13.44
CA TYR A 150 0.42 3.57 13.72
C TYR A 150 1.12 4.87 13.28
N ARG A 151 0.86 5.37 12.06
CA ARG A 151 1.40 6.66 11.63
C ARG A 151 1.00 7.82 12.55
N LYS A 152 -0.23 7.83 13.07
CA LYS A 152 -0.64 8.86 14.05
C LYS A 152 0.15 8.75 15.36
N ILE A 153 0.35 7.54 15.87
CA ILE A 153 1.12 7.27 17.10
C ILE A 153 2.56 7.76 16.92
N VAL A 154 3.18 7.40 15.80
CA VAL A 154 4.52 7.86 15.41
C VAL A 154 4.62 9.38 15.37
N VAL A 155 3.63 10.06 14.77
CA VAL A 155 3.60 11.54 14.73
C VAL A 155 3.50 12.12 16.15
N ILE A 156 2.71 11.52 17.03
CA ILE A 156 2.61 11.93 18.44
C ILE A 156 3.96 11.74 19.15
N ALA A 157 4.61 10.59 19.00
CA ALA A 157 5.92 10.31 19.59
C ALA A 157 6.97 11.32 19.14
N ARG A 158 7.06 11.56 17.82
CA ARG A 158 7.99 12.55 17.25
C ARG A 158 7.73 13.96 17.78
N ASN A 159 6.47 14.39 17.81
CA ASN A 159 6.11 15.70 18.34
C ASN A 159 6.38 15.81 19.85
N GLY A 160 6.39 14.68 20.57
CA GLY A 160 6.79 14.58 21.97
C GLY A 160 8.29 14.45 22.21
N GLY A 161 9.13 14.54 21.16
CA GLY A 161 10.59 14.52 21.28
C GLY A 161 11.24 13.14 21.21
N ALA A 162 10.51 12.08 20.85
CA ALA A 162 11.12 10.78 20.57
C ALA A 162 12.04 10.86 19.35
N ASP A 163 13.13 10.07 19.36
CA ASP A 163 14.07 9.95 18.25
C ASP A 163 13.46 9.14 17.09
N VAL A 164 12.61 9.81 16.31
CA VAL A 164 11.88 9.24 15.19
C VAL A 164 12.19 10.07 13.94
N PRO A 165 12.65 9.44 12.84
CA PRO A 165 12.92 10.16 11.60
C PRO A 165 11.70 10.91 11.05
N SER A 166 11.95 12.05 10.39
CA SER A 166 10.90 12.98 9.93
C SER A 166 9.95 12.38 8.88
N LEU A 167 10.41 11.42 8.09
CA LEU A 167 9.61 10.77 7.06
C LEU A 167 9.05 9.41 7.49
N TYR A 168 9.41 8.91 8.69
CA TYR A 168 8.92 7.63 9.22
C TYR A 168 7.38 7.65 9.39
N PRO A 169 6.67 6.56 9.04
CA PRO A 169 7.16 5.26 8.59
C PRO A 169 7.41 5.13 7.07
N HIS A 170 7.70 6.21 6.33
CA HIS A 170 8.03 6.18 4.89
C HIS A 170 6.90 5.67 3.97
N TYR A 171 5.63 5.82 4.39
CA TYR A 171 4.46 5.41 3.61
C TYR A 171 3.40 6.50 3.41
N GLY A 172 2.71 6.43 2.27
CA GLY A 172 1.54 7.24 1.92
C GLY A 172 0.27 6.90 2.71
N MET A 173 -0.80 7.69 2.53
CA MET A 173 -2.10 7.44 3.19
C MET A 173 -3.07 6.77 2.21
N TYR A 174 -3.69 5.64 2.59
CA TYR A 174 -4.77 5.05 1.77
C TYR A 174 -6.12 5.72 2.08
N ILE A 175 -6.92 5.99 1.04
CA ILE A 175 -8.28 6.51 1.20
C ILE A 175 -9.20 5.47 1.92
N THR A 176 -8.95 4.18 1.74
CA THR A 176 -9.78 3.09 2.29
C THR A 176 -9.49 2.73 3.75
N SER A 177 -8.61 3.46 4.45
CA SER A 177 -8.11 3.12 5.79
C SER A 177 -8.99 3.59 6.96
N ARG A 178 -10.22 4.04 6.70
CA ARG A 178 -11.02 4.80 7.69
C ARG A 178 -11.93 3.97 8.59
N LYS A 179 -12.28 2.74 8.19
CA LYS A 179 -13.21 1.88 8.92
C LYS A 179 -12.55 0.55 9.24
N PHE A 180 -12.68 0.13 10.50
CA PHE A 180 -12.28 -1.18 11.01
C PHE A 180 -13.50 -2.12 11.03
N PHE A 181 -13.25 -3.39 10.74
CA PHE A 181 -14.24 -4.46 10.61
C PHE A 181 -13.90 -5.58 11.60
N PRO A 182 -14.52 -5.64 12.79
CA PRO A 182 -14.12 -6.56 13.85
C PRO A 182 -14.38 -8.04 13.55
N GLU A 183 -15.31 -8.33 12.64
CA GLU A 183 -15.67 -9.68 12.21
C GLU A 183 -14.82 -10.22 11.05
N ALA A 184 -13.96 -9.37 10.48
CA ALA A 184 -13.11 -9.79 9.38
C ALA A 184 -12.04 -10.77 9.87
N PRO A 185 -11.70 -11.82 9.09
CA PRO A 185 -10.64 -12.74 9.45
C PRO A 185 -9.29 -12.01 9.55
N GLU A 186 -8.46 -12.40 10.50
CA GLU A 186 -7.09 -11.89 10.57
C GLU A 186 -6.21 -12.52 9.49
N HIS A 187 -5.23 -11.76 9.00
CA HIS A 187 -4.23 -12.33 8.11
C HIS A 187 -3.42 -13.38 8.87
N PRO A 188 -3.22 -14.59 8.35
CA PRO A 188 -2.30 -15.53 8.95
C PRO A 188 -0.91 -14.89 9.01
N ALA A 189 -0.24 -15.02 10.16
CA ALA A 189 1.16 -14.62 10.25
C ALA A 189 1.96 -15.36 9.16
N PRO A 190 2.88 -14.69 8.45
CA PRO A 190 3.79 -15.40 7.56
C PRO A 190 4.51 -16.46 8.39
N ALA A 191 4.53 -17.71 7.91
CA ALA A 191 5.26 -18.78 8.58
C ALA A 191 6.73 -18.36 8.66
N LEU A 192 7.17 -17.90 9.82
CA LEU A 192 8.57 -17.84 10.14
C LEU A 192 9.04 -19.28 10.03
N SER A 193 9.91 -19.57 9.06
CA SER A 193 10.53 -20.88 8.98
C SER A 193 11.21 -21.15 10.32
N GLU A 194 10.64 -22.07 11.11
CA GLU A 194 11.38 -22.77 12.15
C GLU A 194 12.59 -23.41 11.46
N GLY A 195 13.76 -22.81 11.63
CA GLY A 195 14.90 -23.14 10.77
C GLY A 195 16.14 -22.30 11.04
N ASN A 196 16.47 -22.10 12.32
CA ASN A 196 17.84 -22.29 12.79
C ASN A 196 17.85 -22.24 14.31
N GLY A 197 17.98 -23.43 14.91
CA GLY A 197 18.41 -23.54 16.28
C GLY A 197 19.78 -22.90 16.43
N LEU A 198 19.90 -22.01 17.40
CA LEU A 198 21.15 -21.66 18.03
C LEU A 198 21.00 -22.03 19.49
N THR A 199 21.43 -23.26 19.79
CA THR A 199 22.21 -23.54 21.01
C THR A 199 23.44 -22.66 21.04
#